data_AF-A0AAU3UNU3-F1
#
_entry.id   AF-A0AAU3UNU3-F1
#
_cell.length_a   1.000
_cell.length_b   1.000
_cell.length_c   1.000
_cell.angle_alpha   90.00
_cell.angle_beta   90.00
_cell.angle_gamma   90.00
#
_symmetry.space_group_name_H-M   'P 1'
#
loop_
_entity.id
_entity.type
_entity.pdbx_description
1 polymer ?
#
loop_
_entity_poly.entity_id
_entity_poly.type
_entity_poly.pdbx_seq_one_letter_code
_entity_poly.pdbx_strand_id
1 'polypeptide(L)'
;MSRIHALVAAAALTALPLASAAPASAAPVVNKVVVIGIDGTLWSEVQAANAPNLGLLAAQGTLARTSIAPHTTMSCVSWATALTGVWDTKHGIRDNDATCVPAAFAPYPTVFTQLERAQPRLSTASLGTWDKIGMIARTGNPAADKVSVTQVDPTGAGVCETTADSNAAAKVVSAVTDEGTDFVFTHLDQVDIVGHTLRGIWPQAYRDAIGRVDTLVGKITKAVDDRARTHTDERWTILVTTDHGHKPEGGHGGQSPYETASFTIARGPDFTPGAQNNAYTLADITPTVLDLLGAPTDPNSDGRSMRLGGSGNPATPTPNTPAIDSGLTGSSSGSAQMLMVNNPLCLVASGSAGGSFGK
;
A
#
# COMPACT_ATOMS: atom_id res chain seq x y z
N MET A 1 71.07 -12.22 -71.01
CA MET A 1 70.00 -11.25 -70.65
C MET A 1 68.93 -12.01 -69.87
N SER A 2 68.68 -11.65 -68.61
CA SER A 2 67.71 -12.36 -67.76
C SER A 2 66.36 -11.65 -67.77
N ARG A 3 65.26 -12.40 -67.87
CA ARG A 3 63.90 -11.92 -67.55
C ARG A 3 63.16 -12.97 -66.75
N ILE A 4 62.64 -12.52 -65.61
CA ILE A 4 62.02 -13.31 -64.55
C ILE A 4 60.55 -13.55 -64.88
N HIS A 5 60.06 -14.78 -64.67
CA HIS A 5 58.64 -15.08 -64.71
C HIS A 5 58.05 -14.85 -63.31
N ALA A 6 57.08 -13.94 -63.21
CA ALA A 6 56.33 -13.72 -61.97
C ALA A 6 55.01 -14.53 -62.02
N LEU A 7 54.83 -15.45 -61.07
CA LEU A 7 53.52 -16.07 -60.85
C LEU A 7 52.64 -15.13 -60.03
N VAL A 8 51.42 -14.90 -60.52
CA VAL A 8 50.35 -14.22 -59.77
C VAL A 8 49.46 -15.29 -59.13
N ALA A 9 49.46 -15.37 -57.81
CA ALA A 9 48.55 -16.25 -57.07
C ALA A 9 47.21 -15.52 -56.85
N ALA A 10 46.12 -16.06 -57.42
CA ALA A 10 44.77 -15.55 -57.20
C ALA A 10 44.21 -16.09 -55.88
N ALA A 11 44.07 -15.23 -54.87
CA ALA A 11 43.40 -15.57 -53.62
C ALA A 11 41.86 -15.49 -53.79
N ALA A 12 41.19 -16.63 -53.71
CA ALA A 12 39.72 -16.67 -53.73
C ALA A 12 39.17 -16.30 -52.33
N LEU A 13 38.53 -15.13 -52.21
CA LEU A 13 37.74 -14.80 -51.02
C LEU A 13 36.44 -15.61 -51.03
N THR A 14 36.30 -16.53 -50.09
CA THR A 14 35.02 -17.20 -49.79
C THR A 14 34.15 -16.26 -48.96
N ALA A 15 33.10 -15.71 -49.58
CA ALA A 15 32.10 -14.91 -48.87
C ALA A 15 31.25 -15.82 -47.97
N LEU A 16 31.48 -15.74 -46.65
CA LEU A 16 30.63 -16.40 -45.65
C LEU A 16 29.27 -15.67 -45.60
N PRO A 17 28.13 -16.39 -45.62
CA PRO A 17 26.82 -15.76 -45.50
C PRO A 17 26.66 -15.18 -44.09
N LEU A 18 26.30 -13.89 -44.02
CA LEU A 18 25.89 -13.24 -42.77
C LEU A 18 24.59 -13.88 -42.28
N ALA A 19 24.69 -14.70 -41.23
CA ALA A 19 23.53 -15.23 -40.55
C ALA A 19 22.74 -14.07 -39.93
N SER A 20 21.53 -13.82 -40.43
CA SER A 20 20.61 -12.86 -39.81
C SER A 20 20.21 -13.39 -38.45
N ALA A 21 20.66 -12.72 -37.39
CA ALA A 21 20.24 -13.04 -36.03
C ALA A 21 18.73 -12.75 -35.92
N ALA A 22 17.94 -13.78 -35.61
CA ALA A 22 16.54 -13.59 -35.27
C ALA A 22 16.43 -12.63 -34.08
N PRO A 23 15.45 -11.70 -34.05
CA PRO A 23 15.27 -10.80 -32.92
C PRO A 23 15.07 -11.63 -31.66
N ALA A 24 15.83 -11.32 -30.61
CA ALA A 24 15.66 -11.96 -29.32
C ALA A 24 14.21 -11.76 -28.85
N SER A 25 13.54 -12.84 -28.45
CA SER A 25 12.23 -12.72 -27.81
C SER A 25 12.37 -11.81 -26.59
N ALA A 26 11.49 -10.80 -26.48
CA ALA A 26 11.36 -10.05 -25.24
C ALA A 26 11.12 -11.03 -24.08
N ALA A 27 11.69 -10.71 -22.91
CA ALA A 27 11.44 -11.50 -21.70
C ALA A 27 9.92 -11.48 -21.38
N PRO A 28 9.36 -12.57 -20.84
CA PRO A 28 7.97 -12.58 -20.40
C PRO A 28 7.75 -11.48 -19.36
N VAL A 29 6.71 -10.67 -19.56
CA VAL A 29 6.38 -9.59 -18.63
C VAL A 29 5.88 -10.18 -17.30
N VAL A 30 6.45 -9.72 -16.19
CA VAL A 30 6.09 -10.15 -14.83
C VAL A 30 5.31 -9.03 -14.15
N ASN A 31 4.06 -9.29 -13.76
CA ASN A 31 3.31 -8.32 -12.96
C ASN A 31 3.76 -8.37 -11.50
N LYS A 32 3.84 -7.21 -10.85
CA LYS A 32 4.29 -7.03 -9.46
C LYS A 32 3.30 -6.10 -8.74
N VAL A 33 2.96 -6.38 -7.49
CA VAL A 33 1.94 -5.58 -6.76
C VAL A 33 2.41 -5.23 -5.35
N VAL A 34 2.37 -3.93 -5.03
CA VAL A 34 2.50 -3.43 -3.66
C VAL A 34 1.15 -2.89 -3.19
N VAL A 35 0.69 -3.35 -2.03
CA VAL A 35 -0.50 -2.81 -1.35
C VAL A 35 -0.05 -2.10 -0.08
N ILE A 36 -0.36 -0.82 0.02
CA ILE A 36 -0.07 0.04 1.17
C ILE A 36 -1.37 0.30 1.93
N GLY A 37 -1.55 -0.40 3.05
CA GLY A 37 -2.57 -0.10 4.04
C GLY A 37 -2.12 1.01 4.98
N ILE A 38 -2.94 2.06 5.12
CA ILE A 38 -2.73 3.11 6.12
C ILE A 38 -3.94 3.12 7.04
N ASP A 39 -3.73 2.79 8.31
CA ASP A 39 -4.81 2.61 9.29
C ASP A 39 -5.54 3.93 9.60
N GLY A 40 -6.85 3.85 9.85
CA GLY A 40 -7.66 4.96 10.37
C GLY A 40 -7.60 6.30 9.60
N THR A 41 -7.38 6.31 8.27
CA THR A 41 -6.95 7.49 7.50
C THR A 41 -8.04 8.13 6.64
N LEU A 42 -8.44 9.36 6.97
CA LEU A 42 -9.43 10.14 6.21
C LEU A 42 -8.84 10.89 5.01
N TRP A 43 -9.38 10.64 3.81
CA TRP A 43 -8.93 11.35 2.59
C TRP A 43 -9.06 12.88 2.66
N SER A 44 -10.10 13.39 3.31
CA SER A 44 -10.26 14.85 3.52
C SER A 44 -9.14 15.45 4.38
N GLU A 45 -8.59 14.68 5.32
CA GLU A 45 -7.46 15.08 6.15
C GLU A 45 -6.13 14.86 5.42
N VAL A 46 -6.03 13.89 4.49
CA VAL A 46 -4.92 13.80 3.51
C VAL A 46 -4.82 15.06 2.66
N GLN A 47 -5.97 15.57 2.18
CA GLN A 47 -6.04 16.84 1.46
C GLN A 47 -5.65 18.02 2.37
N ALA A 48 -6.18 18.09 3.60
CA ALA A 48 -5.87 19.17 4.54
C ALA A 48 -4.41 19.14 5.07
N ALA A 49 -3.78 17.97 5.12
CA ALA A 49 -2.36 17.80 5.43
C ALA A 49 -1.43 18.21 4.27
N ASN A 50 -1.99 18.48 3.08
CA ASN A 50 -1.24 18.72 1.83
C ASN A 50 -0.26 17.59 1.49
N ALA A 51 -0.65 16.34 1.75
CA ALA A 51 0.20 15.14 1.59
C ALA A 51 0.60 14.89 0.12
N PRO A 52 1.85 15.18 -0.29
CA PRO A 52 2.19 15.25 -1.72
C PRO A 52 2.31 13.90 -2.41
N ASN A 53 2.76 12.83 -1.72
CA ASN A 53 2.99 11.53 -2.36
C ASN A 53 1.66 10.78 -2.61
N LEU A 54 0.74 10.81 -1.65
CA LEU A 54 -0.64 10.33 -1.79
C LEU A 54 -1.40 11.14 -2.85
N GLY A 55 -1.24 12.46 -2.86
CA GLY A 55 -1.77 13.33 -3.91
C GLY A 55 -1.23 12.97 -5.30
N LEU A 56 0.07 12.69 -5.42
CA LEU A 56 0.69 12.28 -6.67
C LEU A 56 0.22 10.90 -7.13
N LEU A 57 0.11 9.91 -6.23
CA LEU A 57 -0.42 8.59 -6.55
C LEU A 57 -1.87 8.67 -7.04
N ALA A 58 -2.71 9.50 -6.42
CA ALA A 58 -4.08 9.74 -6.87
C ALA A 58 -4.14 10.48 -8.23
N ALA A 59 -3.18 11.37 -8.53
CA ALA A 59 -3.09 12.03 -9.83
C ALA A 59 -2.52 11.13 -10.95
N GLN A 60 -1.69 10.14 -10.59
CA GLN A 60 -1.11 9.17 -11.52
C GLN A 60 -1.92 7.88 -11.69
N GLY A 61 -2.89 7.63 -10.81
CA GLY A 61 -3.76 6.46 -10.82
C GLY A 61 -5.24 6.83 -10.82
N THR A 62 -6.09 5.85 -10.49
CA THR A 62 -7.52 6.04 -10.26
C THR A 62 -7.80 6.14 -8.75
N LEU A 63 -8.56 7.14 -8.31
CA LEU A 63 -8.96 7.34 -6.91
C LEU A 63 -10.44 6.97 -6.68
N ALA A 64 -10.73 6.25 -5.61
CA ALA A 64 -12.06 6.02 -5.07
C ALA A 64 -12.18 6.65 -3.69
N ARG A 65 -13.34 7.23 -3.37
CA ARG A 65 -13.68 7.80 -2.06
C ARG A 65 -15.08 7.33 -1.69
N THR A 66 -15.16 6.32 -0.83
CA THR A 66 -16.36 5.50 -0.63
C THR A 66 -16.72 5.37 0.84
N SER A 67 -17.96 5.02 1.14
CA SER A 67 -18.31 4.52 2.47
C SER A 67 -18.22 2.99 2.47
N ILE A 68 -17.67 2.42 3.54
CA ILE A 68 -17.72 0.98 3.83
C ILE A 68 -19.01 0.56 4.57
N ALA A 69 -19.90 1.49 4.94
CA ALA A 69 -21.14 1.16 5.65
C ALA A 69 -21.98 0.10 4.89
N PRO A 70 -22.56 -0.90 5.58
CA PRO A 70 -22.69 -1.05 7.03
C PRO A 70 -21.56 -1.86 7.71
N HIS A 71 -20.40 -2.02 7.07
CA HIS A 71 -19.26 -2.79 7.59
C HIS A 71 -18.79 -2.27 8.95
N THR A 72 -18.44 -3.18 9.85
CA THR A 72 -17.89 -2.86 11.18
C THR A 72 -16.53 -2.16 11.04
N THR A 73 -16.45 -0.88 11.44
CA THR A 73 -15.24 -0.05 11.28
C THR A 73 -14.23 -0.37 12.39
N MET A 74 -13.63 -1.55 12.35
CA MET A 74 -12.64 -2.04 13.33
C MET A 74 -11.49 -2.71 12.59
N SER A 75 -10.25 -2.38 12.94
CA SER A 75 -9.10 -2.63 12.08
C SER A 75 -8.93 -4.09 11.66
N CYS A 76 -9.01 -5.08 12.55
CA CYS A 76 -8.92 -6.49 12.11
C CYS A 76 -10.10 -6.94 11.25
N VAL A 77 -11.30 -6.38 11.47
CA VAL A 77 -12.49 -6.69 10.68
C VAL A 77 -12.29 -6.19 9.24
N SER A 78 -11.79 -4.96 9.11
CA SER A 78 -11.57 -4.27 7.85
C SER A 78 -10.31 -4.76 7.11
N TRP A 79 -9.21 -5.06 7.80
CA TRP A 79 -8.04 -5.72 7.20
C TRP A 79 -8.32 -7.16 6.79
N ALA A 80 -9.14 -7.90 7.53
CA ALA A 80 -9.61 -9.22 7.09
C ALA A 80 -10.45 -9.11 5.80
N THR A 81 -11.31 -8.10 5.68
CA THR A 81 -12.03 -7.81 4.43
C THR A 81 -11.07 -7.51 3.29
N ALA A 82 -10.11 -6.59 3.46
CA ALA A 82 -9.14 -6.22 2.43
C ALA A 82 -8.27 -7.41 1.96
N LEU A 83 -7.84 -8.25 2.91
CA LEU A 83 -6.91 -9.38 2.70
C LEU A 83 -7.60 -10.72 2.39
N THR A 84 -8.93 -10.78 2.31
CA THR A 84 -9.67 -11.95 1.77
C THR A 84 -10.56 -11.61 0.57
N GLY A 85 -10.97 -10.35 0.45
CA GLY A 85 -11.96 -9.89 -0.53
C GLY A 85 -13.40 -10.28 -0.19
N VAL A 86 -13.69 -10.47 1.10
CA VAL A 86 -14.97 -10.94 1.67
C VAL A 86 -15.43 -9.92 2.71
N TRP A 87 -16.73 -9.61 2.85
CA TRP A 87 -17.20 -8.67 3.88
C TRP A 87 -17.41 -9.33 5.25
N ASP A 88 -17.44 -8.54 6.32
CA ASP A 88 -17.62 -8.98 7.72
C ASP A 88 -18.92 -9.72 7.98
N THR A 89 -19.98 -9.39 7.25
CA THR A 89 -21.25 -10.15 7.23
C THR A 89 -21.08 -11.61 6.84
N LYS A 90 -19.96 -11.98 6.19
CA LYS A 90 -19.66 -13.31 5.67
C LYS A 90 -18.45 -13.96 6.33
N HIS A 91 -17.36 -13.23 6.56
CA HIS A 91 -16.20 -13.75 7.31
C HIS A 91 -16.38 -13.77 8.83
N GLY A 92 -17.37 -13.05 9.37
CA GLY A 92 -17.85 -13.21 10.75
C GLY A 92 -16.95 -12.68 11.86
N ILE A 93 -15.86 -11.99 11.51
CA ILE A 93 -15.02 -11.25 12.47
C ILE A 93 -15.72 -9.91 12.78
N ARG A 94 -15.73 -9.50 14.05
CA ARG A 94 -16.55 -8.38 14.57
C ARG A 94 -15.80 -7.43 15.49
N ASP A 95 -14.57 -7.79 15.87
CA ASP A 95 -13.74 -7.07 16.82
C ASP A 95 -12.25 -7.37 16.56
N ASN A 96 -11.35 -6.64 17.22
CA ASN A 96 -9.90 -6.80 17.05
C ASN A 96 -9.32 -7.99 17.82
N ASP A 97 -10.09 -8.68 18.66
CA ASP A 97 -9.58 -9.59 19.70
C ASP A 97 -10.17 -11.00 19.64
N ALA A 98 -11.37 -11.19 20.18
CA ALA A 98 -12.03 -12.48 20.43
C ALA A 98 -12.48 -13.18 19.14
N THR A 99 -12.94 -12.41 18.14
CA THR A 99 -13.32 -12.98 16.82
C THR A 99 -12.20 -12.89 15.79
N CYS A 100 -11.21 -12.02 15.99
CA CYS A 100 -10.02 -11.88 15.14
C CYS A 100 -8.98 -12.99 15.42
N VAL A 101 -9.30 -14.20 14.96
CA VAL A 101 -8.49 -15.42 15.18
C VAL A 101 -8.30 -16.24 13.89
N PRO A 102 -7.23 -17.05 13.76
CA PRO A 102 -6.91 -17.79 12.53
C PRO A 102 -8.05 -18.65 11.96
N ALA A 103 -8.92 -19.20 12.81
CA ALA A 103 -10.03 -20.05 12.38
C ALA A 103 -11.02 -19.35 11.43
N ALA A 104 -11.15 -18.02 11.49
CA ALA A 104 -12.05 -17.25 10.63
C ALA A 104 -11.64 -17.26 9.14
N PHE A 105 -10.36 -17.48 8.85
CA PHE A 105 -9.79 -17.49 7.50
C PHE A 105 -9.74 -18.89 6.87
N ALA A 106 -10.14 -19.94 7.60
CA ALA A 106 -10.25 -21.29 7.05
C ALA A 106 -11.31 -21.40 5.91
N PRO A 107 -12.53 -20.84 6.04
CA PRO A 107 -13.48 -20.77 4.93
C PRO A 107 -13.18 -19.66 3.91
N TYR A 108 -12.41 -18.64 4.28
CA TYR A 108 -12.10 -17.47 3.44
C TYR A 108 -10.57 -17.26 3.42
N PRO A 109 -9.85 -17.94 2.52
CA PRO A 109 -8.38 -17.91 2.50
C PRO A 109 -7.89 -16.49 2.22
N THR A 110 -6.77 -16.13 2.85
CA THR A 110 -6.14 -14.83 2.63
C THR A 110 -5.58 -14.71 1.21
N VAL A 111 -5.38 -13.48 0.72
CA VAL A 111 -4.73 -13.20 -0.57
C VAL A 111 -3.41 -13.94 -0.74
N PHE A 112 -2.63 -14.08 0.35
CA PHE A 112 -1.41 -14.89 0.38
C PHE A 112 -1.72 -16.36 0.09
N THR A 113 -2.58 -17.01 0.87
CA THR A 113 -2.98 -18.41 0.64
C THR A 113 -3.64 -18.63 -0.72
N GLN A 114 -4.36 -17.66 -1.27
CA GLN A 114 -4.94 -17.72 -2.61
C GLN A 114 -3.84 -17.69 -3.69
N LEU A 115 -2.88 -16.75 -3.59
CA LEU A 115 -1.72 -16.65 -4.48
C LEU A 115 -0.84 -17.90 -4.41
N GLU A 116 -0.42 -18.32 -3.21
CA GLU A 116 0.48 -19.46 -3.04
C GLU A 116 -0.12 -20.79 -3.51
N ARG A 117 -1.45 -20.92 -3.50
CA ARG A 117 -2.13 -22.10 -4.07
C ARG A 117 -2.21 -22.06 -5.60
N ALA A 118 -2.43 -20.89 -6.18
CA ALA A 118 -2.63 -20.72 -7.62
C ALA A 118 -1.33 -20.54 -8.41
N GLN A 119 -0.34 -19.90 -7.80
CA GLN A 119 0.90 -19.44 -8.40
C GLN A 119 2.09 -19.62 -7.43
N PRO A 120 2.44 -20.85 -6.99
CA PRO A 120 3.50 -21.17 -6.00
C PRO A 120 4.95 -20.89 -6.47
N ARG A 121 5.12 -20.00 -7.45
CA ARG A 121 6.41 -19.46 -7.90
C ARG A 121 6.51 -17.96 -7.66
N LEU A 122 5.40 -17.30 -7.34
CA LEU A 122 5.40 -15.91 -6.91
C LEU A 122 5.88 -15.88 -5.45
N SER A 123 6.66 -14.86 -5.13
CA SER A 123 7.11 -14.59 -3.78
C SER A 123 6.15 -13.63 -3.08
N THR A 124 5.70 -13.95 -1.87
CA THR A 124 4.71 -13.13 -1.15
C THR A 124 5.20 -12.66 0.22
N ALA A 125 4.97 -11.37 0.54
CA ALA A 125 5.42 -10.76 1.78
C ALA A 125 4.35 -9.89 2.47
N SER A 126 4.28 -10.01 3.79
CA SER A 126 3.51 -9.12 4.68
C SER A 126 4.46 -8.42 5.64
N LEU A 127 4.65 -7.11 5.46
CA LEU A 127 5.68 -6.31 6.11
C LEU A 127 5.02 -5.10 6.80
N GLY A 128 4.51 -5.28 8.01
CA GLY A 128 3.71 -4.28 8.71
C GLY A 128 4.13 -4.07 10.17
N THR A 129 3.36 -3.24 10.87
CA THR A 129 3.59 -2.90 12.29
C THR A 129 2.90 -3.86 13.25
N TRP A 130 1.60 -4.14 13.05
CA TRP A 130 0.73 -4.83 14.01
C TRP A 130 0.67 -6.35 13.84
N ASP A 131 0.73 -7.12 14.93
CA ASP A 131 0.78 -8.59 14.84
C ASP A 131 -0.53 -9.24 14.40
N LYS A 132 -1.71 -8.58 14.49
CA LYS A 132 -2.92 -9.15 13.87
C LYS A 132 -2.80 -9.22 12.34
N ILE A 133 -2.11 -8.26 11.70
CA ILE A 133 -1.74 -8.37 10.27
C ILE A 133 -0.80 -9.54 10.04
N GLY A 134 0.22 -9.69 10.91
CA GLY A 134 1.13 -10.84 10.88
C GLY A 134 0.39 -12.18 11.04
N MET A 135 -0.61 -12.25 11.91
CA MET A 135 -1.47 -13.41 12.12
C MET A 135 -2.28 -13.75 10.88
N ILE A 136 -2.89 -12.75 10.23
CA ILE A 136 -3.62 -12.94 8.95
C ILE A 136 -2.65 -13.53 7.91
N ALA A 137 -1.48 -12.92 7.71
CA ALA A 137 -0.50 -13.38 6.71
C ALA A 137 0.10 -14.77 7.00
N ARG A 138 0.23 -15.15 8.28
CA ARG A 138 0.66 -16.49 8.72
C ARG A 138 -0.47 -17.53 8.71
N THR A 139 -1.72 -17.13 8.44
CA THR A 139 -2.87 -18.04 8.47
C THR A 139 -3.14 -18.63 7.10
N GLY A 140 -3.28 -19.96 7.08
CA GLY A 140 -3.56 -20.75 5.89
C GLY A 140 -2.49 -21.83 5.64
N ASN A 141 -2.65 -22.57 4.56
CA ASN A 141 -1.62 -23.49 4.08
C ASN A 141 -1.75 -23.65 2.55
N PRO A 142 -0.71 -23.30 1.77
CA PRO A 142 0.40 -22.42 2.16
C PRO A 142 -0.05 -21.04 2.70
N ALA A 143 0.85 -20.35 3.41
CA ALA A 143 0.70 -18.99 3.93
C ALA A 143 1.83 -18.11 3.33
N ALA A 144 1.87 -16.81 3.64
CA ALA A 144 2.85 -15.90 3.04
C ALA A 144 4.31 -16.34 3.30
N ASP A 145 5.18 -16.30 2.27
CA ASP A 145 6.59 -16.71 2.41
C ASP A 145 7.33 -15.93 3.51
N LYS A 146 7.06 -14.63 3.58
CA LYS A 146 7.78 -13.69 4.44
C LYS A 146 6.80 -12.84 5.24
N VAL A 147 6.77 -13.06 6.56
CA VAL A 147 5.99 -12.22 7.48
C VAL A 147 6.93 -11.50 8.44
N SER A 148 6.77 -10.18 8.53
CA SER A 148 7.49 -9.31 9.46
C SER A 148 6.53 -8.35 10.14
N VAL A 149 6.66 -8.27 11.46
CA VAL A 149 5.94 -7.35 12.35
C VAL A 149 6.98 -6.45 13.02
N THR A 150 6.75 -5.13 13.08
CA THR A 150 7.75 -4.16 13.56
C THR A 150 7.41 -3.46 14.87
N GLN A 151 6.15 -3.50 15.34
CA GLN A 151 5.86 -3.33 16.77
C GLN A 151 6.36 -4.58 17.50
N VAL A 152 7.01 -4.37 18.65
CA VAL A 152 7.62 -5.48 19.43
C VAL A 152 6.92 -5.67 20.78
N ASP A 153 6.02 -4.76 21.18
CA ASP A 153 5.40 -4.79 22.50
C ASP A 153 3.93 -4.29 22.53
N PRO A 154 2.94 -5.17 22.73
CA PRO A 154 1.54 -4.78 22.92
C PRO A 154 1.26 -4.14 24.30
N THR A 155 2.26 -3.94 25.16
CA THR A 155 2.14 -3.25 26.46
C THR A 155 2.66 -1.81 26.46
N GLY A 156 3.12 -1.30 25.31
CA GLY A 156 3.42 0.13 25.10
C GLY A 156 4.83 0.60 25.53
N ALA A 157 5.75 -0.31 25.87
CA ALA A 157 7.14 -0.01 26.21
C ALA A 157 8.15 -0.35 25.09
N GLY A 158 7.71 -0.89 23.95
CA GLY A 158 8.59 -1.37 22.86
C GLY A 158 8.31 -0.77 21.48
N VAL A 159 9.18 0.19 21.11
CA VAL A 159 9.25 0.89 19.81
C VAL A 159 8.13 1.94 19.61
N CYS A 160 8.54 3.16 19.21
CA CYS A 160 7.62 4.23 18.83
C CYS A 160 6.92 3.93 17.49
N GLU A 161 5.66 4.32 17.29
CA GLU A 161 4.92 4.06 16.04
C GLU A 161 5.61 4.66 14.80
N THR A 162 6.13 5.89 14.93
CA THR A 162 6.95 6.53 13.88
C THR A 162 8.11 5.62 13.41
N THR A 163 8.69 4.86 14.34
CA THR A 163 9.80 3.94 14.12
C THR A 163 9.31 2.58 13.62
N ALA A 164 8.18 2.07 14.12
CA ALA A 164 7.56 0.85 13.63
C ALA A 164 7.18 0.97 12.15
N ASP A 165 6.46 2.04 11.78
CA ASP A 165 6.11 2.39 10.40
C ASP A 165 7.36 2.60 9.53
N SER A 166 8.35 3.34 10.03
CA SER A 166 9.61 3.56 9.28
C SER A 166 10.37 2.26 9.01
N ASN A 167 10.37 1.33 9.97
CA ASN A 167 10.98 0.01 9.83
C ASN A 167 10.18 -0.90 8.88
N ALA A 168 8.85 -0.83 8.90
CA ALA A 168 7.98 -1.55 7.96
C ALA A 168 8.22 -1.05 6.53
N ALA A 169 8.17 0.26 6.31
CA ALA A 169 8.46 0.88 5.01
C ALA A 169 9.89 0.58 4.52
N ALA A 170 10.90 0.55 5.39
CA ALA A 170 12.26 0.16 5.02
C ALA A 170 12.34 -1.31 4.55
N LYS A 171 11.60 -2.22 5.19
CA LYS A 171 11.49 -3.62 4.77
C LYS A 171 10.76 -3.76 3.43
N VAL A 172 9.71 -2.96 3.18
CA VAL A 172 9.02 -2.90 1.87
C VAL A 172 9.97 -2.42 0.77
N VAL A 173 10.75 -1.37 1.03
CA VAL A 173 11.75 -0.87 0.08
C VAL A 173 12.74 -1.98 -0.28
N SER A 174 13.29 -2.71 0.69
CA SER A 174 14.22 -3.82 0.43
C SER A 174 13.57 -5.02 -0.30
N ALA A 175 12.33 -5.37 0.05
CA ALA A 175 11.56 -6.40 -0.65
C ALA A 175 11.32 -6.04 -2.13
N VAL A 176 11.09 -4.75 -2.44
CA VAL A 176 11.02 -4.25 -3.81
C VAL A 176 12.41 -4.24 -4.46
N THR A 177 13.39 -3.50 -3.93
CA THR A 177 14.66 -3.24 -4.63
C THR A 177 15.57 -4.45 -4.70
N ASP A 178 15.68 -5.21 -3.62
CA ASP A 178 16.74 -6.21 -3.44
C ASP A 178 16.22 -7.62 -3.74
N GLU A 179 15.01 -7.93 -3.28
CA GLU A 179 14.39 -9.26 -3.42
C GLU A 179 13.51 -9.35 -4.68
N GLY A 180 12.92 -8.24 -5.13
CA GLY A 180 12.01 -8.23 -6.28
C GLY A 180 10.69 -8.96 -6.03
N THR A 181 10.19 -8.92 -4.79
CA THR A 181 9.01 -9.67 -4.34
C THR A 181 7.78 -9.42 -5.21
N ASP A 182 7.05 -10.47 -5.58
CA ASP A 182 5.92 -10.40 -6.52
C ASP A 182 4.69 -9.72 -5.92
N PHE A 183 4.40 -10.02 -4.65
CA PHE A 183 3.33 -9.38 -3.88
C PHE A 183 3.84 -8.92 -2.51
N VAL A 184 3.69 -7.63 -2.22
CA VAL A 184 4.01 -7.05 -0.92
C VAL A 184 2.78 -6.34 -0.35
N PHE A 185 2.31 -6.76 0.82
CA PHE A 185 1.41 -5.98 1.65
C PHE A 185 2.20 -5.28 2.77
N THR A 186 1.83 -4.04 3.07
CA THR A 186 2.30 -3.31 4.25
C THR A 186 1.15 -2.63 4.96
N HIS A 187 1.26 -2.55 6.28
CA HIS A 187 0.34 -1.86 7.18
C HIS A 187 1.14 -0.83 7.96
N LEU A 188 0.65 0.41 7.98
CA LEU A 188 1.24 1.57 8.65
C LEU A 188 0.18 2.15 9.60
N ASP A 189 0.51 2.25 10.88
CA ASP A 189 -0.44 2.33 12.01
C ASP A 189 -0.47 3.71 12.67
N GLN A 190 0.55 4.54 12.43
CA GLN A 190 0.72 5.80 13.16
C GLN A 190 -0.48 6.75 13.04
N VAL A 191 -1.21 6.74 11.93
CA VAL A 191 -2.33 7.67 11.72
C VAL A 191 -3.51 7.33 12.63
N ASP A 192 -3.84 6.05 12.80
CA ASP A 192 -4.90 5.60 13.71
C ASP A 192 -4.50 5.83 15.18
N ILE A 193 -3.30 5.45 15.60
CA ILE A 193 -2.82 5.67 16.97
C ILE A 193 -2.85 7.17 17.37
N VAL A 194 -2.46 8.08 16.46
CA VAL A 194 -2.58 9.53 16.69
C VAL A 194 -4.04 9.99 16.59
N GLY A 195 -4.86 9.32 15.79
CA GLY A 195 -6.29 9.54 15.65
C GLY A 195 -7.09 9.22 16.91
N HIS A 196 -6.74 8.13 17.61
CA HIS A 196 -7.26 7.81 18.95
C HIS A 196 -6.82 8.80 20.01
N THR A 197 -5.53 9.13 20.05
CA THR A 197 -4.92 9.82 21.20
C THR A 197 -5.04 11.34 21.15
N LEU A 198 -4.95 11.94 19.97
CA LEU A 198 -4.79 13.40 19.83
C LEU A 198 -5.85 14.08 18.96
N ARG A 199 -6.57 13.38 18.07
CA ARG A 199 -7.48 14.01 17.08
C ARG A 199 -8.50 14.97 17.68
N GLY A 200 -9.21 14.55 18.74
CA GLY A 200 -10.25 15.36 19.38
C GLY A 200 -9.75 16.58 20.15
N ILE A 201 -8.47 16.66 20.49
CA ILE A 201 -7.86 17.77 21.25
C ILE A 201 -6.90 18.62 20.42
N TRP A 202 -6.26 18.02 19.40
CA TRP A 202 -5.28 18.64 18.52
C TRP A 202 -5.36 18.00 17.12
N PRO A 203 -6.36 18.37 16.29
CA PRO A 203 -6.57 17.80 14.95
C PRO A 203 -5.35 17.90 14.03
N GLN A 204 -4.49 18.91 14.23
CA GLN A 204 -3.25 19.06 13.47
C GLN A 204 -2.24 17.91 13.73
N ALA A 205 -2.22 17.29 14.91
CA ALA A 205 -1.34 16.13 15.15
C ALA A 205 -1.63 14.96 14.20
N TYR A 206 -2.92 14.73 13.92
CA TYR A 206 -3.39 13.70 12.99
C TYR A 206 -2.97 14.03 11.55
N ARG A 207 -3.02 15.29 11.13
CA ARG A 207 -2.46 15.73 9.85
C ARG A 207 -0.94 15.63 9.78
N ASP A 208 -0.24 15.94 10.88
CA ASP A 208 1.21 15.76 10.98
C ASP A 208 1.59 14.26 10.91
N ALA A 209 0.75 13.36 11.43
CA ALA A 209 0.91 11.90 11.30
C ALA A 209 0.74 11.45 9.84
N ILE A 210 -0.31 11.94 9.16
CA ILE A 210 -0.50 11.71 7.73
C ILE A 210 0.72 12.19 6.92
N GLY A 211 1.27 13.38 7.22
CA GLY A 211 2.48 13.89 6.54
C GLY A 211 3.73 13.02 6.75
N ARG A 212 3.88 12.40 7.93
CA ARG A 212 4.97 11.44 8.19
C ARG A 212 4.78 10.14 7.41
N VAL A 213 3.57 9.58 7.42
CA VAL A 213 3.28 8.36 6.63
C VAL A 213 3.35 8.62 5.13
N ASP A 214 2.89 9.77 4.64
CA ASP A 214 3.05 10.18 3.24
C ASP A 214 4.53 10.20 2.79
N THR A 215 5.43 10.61 3.68
CA THR A 215 6.88 10.53 3.43
C THR A 215 7.37 9.08 3.28
N LEU A 216 6.75 8.12 3.98
CA LEU A 216 7.04 6.68 3.83
C LEU A 216 6.44 6.11 2.54
N VAL A 217 5.20 6.50 2.20
CA VAL A 217 4.56 6.21 0.90
C VAL A 217 5.43 6.69 -0.25
N GLY A 218 6.03 7.89 -0.14
CA GLY A 218 6.98 8.43 -1.11
C GLY A 218 8.25 7.57 -1.27
N LYS A 219 8.81 7.05 -0.18
CA LYS A 219 9.97 6.12 -0.22
C LYS A 219 9.62 4.81 -0.94
N ILE A 220 8.48 4.22 -0.62
CA ILE A 220 8.00 2.97 -1.25
C ILE A 220 7.72 3.21 -2.75
N THR A 221 7.02 4.29 -3.09
CA THR A 221 6.71 4.66 -4.48
C THR A 221 7.98 4.88 -5.30
N LYS A 222 8.97 5.59 -4.73
CA LYS A 222 10.27 5.78 -5.36
C LYS A 222 11.02 4.46 -5.57
N ALA A 223 11.00 3.54 -4.61
CA ALA A 223 11.65 2.23 -4.75
C ALA A 223 11.04 1.42 -5.92
N VAL A 224 9.72 1.44 -6.04
CA VAL A 224 8.98 0.82 -7.16
C VAL A 224 9.36 1.47 -8.49
N ASP A 225 9.38 2.80 -8.57
CA ASP A 225 9.72 3.54 -9.81
C ASP A 225 11.20 3.40 -10.20
N ASP A 226 12.11 3.29 -9.24
CA ASP A 226 13.53 3.01 -9.49
C ASP A 226 13.72 1.58 -10.03
N ARG A 227 12.99 0.61 -9.48
CA ARG A 227 13.02 -0.79 -9.94
C ARG A 227 12.41 -0.96 -11.33
N ALA A 228 11.22 -0.43 -11.59
CA ALA A 228 10.57 -0.52 -12.89
C ALA A 228 11.40 0.11 -14.03
N ARG A 229 12.26 1.10 -13.72
CA ARG A 229 13.20 1.70 -14.70
C ARG A 229 14.42 0.83 -15.00
N THR A 230 14.76 -0.11 -14.13
CA THR A 230 15.93 -1.00 -14.27
C THR A 230 15.56 -2.43 -14.68
N HIS A 231 14.32 -2.85 -14.40
CA HIS A 231 13.75 -4.16 -14.71
C HIS A 231 12.53 -3.95 -15.62
N THR A 232 12.76 -3.69 -16.91
CA THR A 232 11.71 -3.24 -17.86
C THR A 232 10.71 -4.35 -18.23
N ASP A 233 10.98 -5.58 -17.86
CA ASP A 233 10.07 -6.73 -17.89
C ASP A 233 9.08 -6.75 -16.73
N GLU A 234 9.30 -5.97 -15.67
CA GLU A 234 8.40 -5.90 -14.52
C GLU A 234 7.33 -4.80 -14.67
N ARG A 235 6.05 -5.18 -14.59
CA ARG A 235 4.91 -4.26 -14.53
C ARG A 235 4.42 -4.10 -13.11
N TRP A 236 4.82 -3.00 -12.48
CA TRP A 236 4.44 -2.66 -11.12
C TRP A 236 3.08 -1.97 -11.03
N THR A 237 2.28 -2.38 -10.04
CA THR A 237 1.08 -1.68 -9.56
C THR A 237 1.23 -1.36 -8.08
N ILE A 238 0.86 -0.14 -7.69
CA ILE A 238 0.69 0.25 -6.29
C ILE A 238 -0.81 0.43 -6.03
N LEU A 239 -1.33 -0.30 -5.05
CA LEU A 239 -2.63 -0.02 -4.44
C LEU A 239 -2.39 0.67 -3.08
N VAL A 240 -3.18 1.68 -2.76
CA VAL A 240 -3.21 2.29 -1.42
C VAL A 240 -4.64 2.24 -0.91
N THR A 241 -4.85 1.86 0.35
CA THR A 241 -6.18 1.87 0.96
C THR A 241 -6.11 2.24 2.43
N THR A 242 -7.24 2.66 2.98
CA THR A 242 -7.48 2.65 4.42
C THR A 242 -8.59 1.67 4.74
N ASP A 243 -8.60 1.18 5.96
CA ASP A 243 -9.54 0.20 6.48
C ASP A 243 -10.78 0.88 7.09
N HIS A 244 -10.60 1.97 7.83
CA HIS A 244 -11.66 2.86 8.31
C HIS A 244 -11.20 4.32 8.45
N GLY A 245 -12.12 5.21 8.82
CA GLY A 245 -11.81 6.58 9.24
C GLY A 245 -11.98 6.78 10.75
N HIS A 246 -12.01 8.04 11.18
CA HIS A 246 -12.03 8.43 12.59
C HIS A 246 -13.06 9.52 12.90
N LYS A 247 -13.81 9.39 14.00
CA LYS A 247 -14.69 10.45 14.51
C LYS A 247 -13.93 11.77 14.72
N PRO A 248 -14.61 12.94 14.67
CA PRO A 248 -13.99 14.22 14.99
C PRO A 248 -13.30 14.24 16.36
N GLU A 249 -13.87 13.56 17.36
CA GLU A 249 -13.38 13.48 18.73
C GLU A 249 -12.26 12.44 18.92
N GLY A 250 -11.96 11.65 17.90
CA GLY A 250 -11.07 10.49 17.97
C GLY A 250 -11.80 9.16 18.19
N GLY A 251 -11.09 8.06 17.90
CA GLY A 251 -11.63 6.70 17.91
C GLY A 251 -12.58 6.36 16.75
N HIS A 252 -12.95 5.09 16.67
CA HIS A 252 -13.79 4.50 15.62
C HIS A 252 -14.66 3.37 16.21
N GLY A 253 -15.20 2.49 15.36
CA GLY A 253 -16.03 1.33 15.74
C GLY A 253 -17.54 1.52 15.54
N GLY A 254 -17.99 2.75 15.31
CA GLY A 254 -19.38 3.10 15.02
C GLY A 254 -19.74 2.98 13.53
N GLN A 255 -20.68 3.83 13.10
CA GLN A 255 -21.20 3.90 11.73
C GLN A 255 -21.38 5.35 11.25
N SER A 256 -20.67 6.31 11.86
CA SER A 256 -20.73 7.70 11.38
C SER A 256 -20.12 7.83 9.97
N PRO A 257 -20.46 8.90 9.22
CA PRO A 257 -19.83 9.18 7.93
C PRO A 257 -18.30 9.30 8.01
N TYR A 258 -17.77 9.70 9.18
CA TYR A 258 -16.34 9.77 9.46
C TYR A 258 -15.71 8.38 9.67
N GLU A 259 -16.31 7.52 10.48
CA GLU A 259 -15.78 6.17 10.74
C GLU A 259 -15.85 5.28 9.50
N THR A 260 -16.93 5.41 8.73
CA THR A 260 -17.18 4.57 7.55
C THR A 260 -16.56 5.12 6.27
N ALA A 261 -15.90 6.28 6.30
CA ALA A 261 -15.21 6.81 5.13
C ALA A 261 -13.91 6.04 4.88
N SER A 262 -13.76 5.54 3.66
CA SER A 262 -12.53 4.91 3.17
C SER A 262 -12.16 5.50 1.80
N PHE A 263 -10.94 5.23 1.36
CA PHE A 263 -10.45 5.58 0.04
C PHE A 263 -9.58 4.45 -0.50
N THR A 264 -9.49 4.37 -1.83
CA THR A 264 -8.56 3.48 -2.51
C THR A 264 -7.92 4.20 -3.68
N ILE A 265 -6.61 4.06 -3.82
CA ILE A 265 -5.86 4.50 -5.00
C ILE A 265 -5.33 3.27 -5.72
N ALA A 266 -5.52 3.20 -7.04
CA ALA A 266 -4.89 2.20 -7.88
C ALA A 266 -3.99 2.91 -8.91
N ARG A 267 -2.67 2.83 -8.72
CA ARG A 267 -1.64 3.41 -9.61
C ARG A 267 -0.89 2.29 -10.30
N GLY A 268 -1.15 2.11 -11.59
CA GLY A 268 -0.49 1.11 -12.42
C GLY A 268 -0.94 1.24 -13.88
N PRO A 269 -0.29 0.51 -14.81
CA PRO A 269 -0.54 0.61 -16.25
C PRO A 269 -1.92 0.10 -16.71
N ASP A 270 -2.72 -0.45 -15.80
CA ASP A 270 -4.11 -0.90 -16.01
C ASP A 270 -5.15 0.09 -15.47
N PHE A 271 -4.71 1.22 -14.89
CA PHE A 271 -5.57 2.24 -14.25
C PHE A 271 -5.41 3.60 -14.94
N THR A 272 -6.47 4.40 -14.99
CA THR A 272 -6.49 5.66 -15.74
C THR A 272 -5.98 6.81 -14.85
N PRO A 273 -4.88 7.49 -15.20
CA PRO A 273 -4.34 8.59 -14.38
C PRO A 273 -5.34 9.73 -14.17
N GLY A 274 -5.51 10.15 -12.92
CA GLY A 274 -6.39 11.25 -12.52
C GLY A 274 -7.89 10.93 -12.57
N ALA A 275 -8.27 9.68 -12.87
CA ALA A 275 -9.66 9.26 -12.90
C ALA A 275 -10.22 9.08 -11.48
N GLN A 276 -11.55 9.14 -11.37
CA GLN A 276 -12.25 8.71 -10.16
C GLN A 276 -13.19 7.55 -10.46
N ASN A 277 -13.20 6.55 -9.60
CA ASN A 277 -14.14 5.43 -9.69
C ASN A 277 -14.58 4.94 -8.30
N ASN A 278 -15.69 5.46 -7.81
CA ASN A 278 -16.27 5.07 -6.50
C ASN A 278 -16.90 3.66 -6.49
N ALA A 279 -16.69 2.86 -7.54
CA ALA A 279 -16.97 1.43 -7.52
C ALA A 279 -15.85 0.61 -6.88
N TYR A 280 -14.65 1.16 -6.68
CA TYR A 280 -13.59 0.44 -5.96
C TYR A 280 -13.86 0.50 -4.46
N THR A 281 -13.87 -0.66 -3.81
CA THR A 281 -14.16 -0.83 -2.38
C THR A 281 -13.02 -1.55 -1.65
N LEU A 282 -13.07 -1.57 -0.32
CA LEU A 282 -12.10 -2.28 0.51
C LEU A 282 -11.98 -3.77 0.15
N ALA A 283 -13.11 -4.44 -0.13
CA ALA A 283 -13.13 -5.84 -0.55
C ALA A 283 -12.53 -6.08 -1.95
N ASP A 284 -12.33 -5.05 -2.77
CA ASP A 284 -11.79 -5.20 -4.12
C ASP A 284 -10.26 -5.37 -4.14
N ILE A 285 -9.56 -5.16 -3.01
CA ILE A 285 -8.10 -5.26 -2.91
C ILE A 285 -7.60 -6.66 -3.28
N THR A 286 -8.02 -7.69 -2.55
CA THR A 286 -7.66 -9.10 -2.84
C THR A 286 -7.95 -9.54 -4.27
N PRO A 287 -9.18 -9.42 -4.82
CA PRO A 287 -9.46 -9.84 -6.19
C PRO A 287 -8.69 -9.05 -7.25
N THR A 288 -8.31 -7.79 -6.98
CA THR A 288 -7.43 -7.00 -7.86
C THR A 288 -6.00 -7.53 -7.86
N VAL A 289 -5.45 -7.86 -6.68
CA VAL A 289 -4.12 -8.48 -6.55
C VAL A 289 -4.07 -9.81 -7.32
N LEU A 290 -5.08 -10.66 -7.16
CA LEU A 290 -5.16 -11.97 -7.80
C LEU A 290 -5.22 -11.84 -9.34
N ASP A 291 -6.11 -10.99 -9.86
CA ASP A 291 -6.25 -10.71 -11.29
C ASP A 291 -4.94 -10.15 -11.90
N LEU A 292 -4.30 -9.18 -11.22
CA LEU A 292 -3.00 -8.65 -11.65
C LEU A 292 -1.91 -9.74 -11.72
N LEU A 293 -1.88 -10.66 -10.76
CA LEU A 293 -0.88 -11.72 -10.65
C LEU A 293 -1.27 -13.03 -11.35
N GLY A 294 -2.36 -13.04 -12.12
CA GLY A 294 -2.78 -14.21 -12.91
C GLY A 294 -3.31 -15.38 -12.07
N ALA A 295 -3.79 -15.11 -10.86
CA ALA A 295 -4.50 -16.07 -10.02
C ALA A 295 -6.03 -15.89 -10.16
N PRO A 296 -6.83 -16.98 -10.09
CA PRO A 296 -8.28 -16.86 -10.06
C PRO A 296 -8.74 -16.24 -8.73
N THR A 297 -9.74 -15.37 -8.79
CA THR A 297 -10.47 -14.91 -7.61
C THR A 297 -11.24 -16.07 -6.96
N ASP A 298 -11.21 -16.20 -5.64
CA ASP A 298 -12.06 -17.14 -4.91
C ASP A 298 -13.56 -16.87 -5.22
N PRO A 299 -14.37 -17.87 -5.60
CA PRO A 299 -15.82 -17.70 -5.83
C PRO A 299 -16.60 -17.16 -4.62
N ASN A 300 -16.01 -17.20 -3.42
CA ASN A 300 -16.55 -16.60 -2.20
C ASN A 300 -16.14 -15.14 -2.01
N SER A 301 -15.32 -14.53 -2.87
CA SER A 301 -15.05 -13.10 -2.81
C SER A 301 -16.34 -12.31 -3.07
N ASP A 302 -16.63 -11.35 -2.20
CA ASP A 302 -17.71 -10.37 -2.40
C ASP A 302 -17.21 -9.14 -3.18
N GLY A 303 -15.88 -8.93 -3.18
CA GLY A 303 -15.21 -7.95 -4.03
C GLY A 303 -15.04 -8.41 -5.48
N ARG A 304 -14.56 -7.49 -6.32
CA ARG A 304 -14.28 -7.69 -7.74
C ARG A 304 -13.06 -6.87 -8.14
N SER A 305 -12.21 -7.42 -9.03
CA SER A 305 -11.03 -6.70 -9.51
C SER A 305 -11.37 -5.31 -10.03
N MET A 306 -10.58 -4.32 -9.61
CA MET A 306 -10.65 -2.93 -10.02
C MET A 306 -10.36 -2.75 -11.52
N ARG A 307 -9.59 -3.67 -12.14
CA ARG A 307 -9.38 -3.74 -13.60
C ARG A 307 -10.68 -4.04 -14.34
N LEU A 308 -11.59 -4.76 -13.68
CA LEU A 308 -12.93 -5.12 -14.19
C LEU A 308 -14.01 -4.15 -13.71
N GLY A 309 -13.65 -3.05 -13.05
CA GLY A 309 -14.55 -1.98 -12.60
C GLY A 309 -14.77 -1.87 -11.10
N GLY A 310 -14.40 -2.86 -10.28
CA GLY A 310 -14.74 -2.93 -8.85
C GLY A 310 -16.12 -3.56 -8.58
N SER A 311 -16.46 -3.77 -7.30
CA SER A 311 -17.75 -4.36 -6.85
C SER A 311 -18.80 -3.33 -6.47
N GLY A 312 -18.40 -2.10 -6.14
CA GLY A 312 -19.28 -1.02 -5.73
C GLY A 312 -20.01 -0.33 -6.88
N ASN A 313 -20.66 0.79 -6.57
CA ASN A 313 -21.35 1.63 -7.55
C ASN A 313 -20.53 2.89 -7.89
N PRO A 314 -20.16 3.13 -9.15
CA PRO A 314 -19.33 4.29 -9.53
C PRO A 314 -20.04 5.64 -9.28
N ALA A 315 -21.38 5.65 -9.19
CA ALA A 315 -22.18 6.82 -8.87
C ALA A 315 -22.38 7.05 -7.34
N THR A 316 -21.73 6.25 -6.48
CA THR A 316 -21.81 6.43 -5.02
C THR A 316 -21.28 7.82 -4.63
N PRO A 317 -22.05 8.64 -3.89
CA PRO A 317 -21.55 9.91 -3.37
C PRO A 317 -20.34 9.72 -2.46
N THR A 318 -19.38 10.63 -2.56
CA THR A 318 -18.23 10.63 -1.64
C THR A 318 -18.69 10.92 -0.21
N PRO A 319 -18.16 10.23 0.83
CA PRO A 319 -18.49 10.52 2.21
C PRO A 319 -18.31 11.99 2.57
N ASN A 320 -19.28 12.56 3.29
CA ASN A 320 -19.21 13.94 3.76
C ASN A 320 -18.43 14.02 5.07
N THR A 321 -17.11 14.13 4.97
CA THR A 321 -16.17 14.16 6.10
C THR A 321 -15.31 15.43 6.07
N PRO A 322 -15.88 16.65 6.24
CA PRO A 322 -15.09 17.87 6.21
C PRO A 322 -13.93 17.79 7.21
N ALA A 323 -12.75 18.28 6.79
CA ALA A 323 -11.55 18.25 7.63
C ALA A 323 -11.81 19.05 8.92
N ILE A 324 -11.33 18.54 10.06
CA ILE A 324 -11.58 19.18 11.34
C ILE A 324 -10.56 20.29 11.58
N ASP A 325 -11.04 21.53 11.49
CA ASP A 325 -10.33 22.71 11.98
C ASP A 325 -10.89 23.12 13.35
N SER A 326 -10.01 23.16 14.35
CA SER A 326 -10.34 23.62 15.70
C SER A 326 -10.15 25.14 15.88
N GLY A 327 -9.83 25.87 14.81
CA GLY A 327 -9.41 27.27 14.89
C GLY A 327 -7.99 27.45 15.44
N LEU A 328 -7.31 26.35 15.79
CA LEU A 328 -5.88 26.32 16.13
C LEU A 328 -5.05 26.33 14.84
N THR A 329 -5.23 27.37 14.02
CA THR A 329 -4.54 27.56 12.72
C THR A 329 -3.06 27.96 12.86
N GLY A 330 -2.53 27.93 14.08
CA GLY A 330 -1.11 28.10 14.33
C GLY A 330 -0.37 26.79 14.11
N SER A 331 0.65 26.82 13.24
CA SER A 331 1.82 25.96 13.46
C SER A 331 2.26 26.17 14.90
N SER A 332 2.08 25.16 15.75
CA SER A 332 2.34 25.26 17.18
C SER A 332 3.85 25.19 17.43
N SER A 333 4.52 26.29 17.11
CA SER A 333 5.97 26.48 17.07
C SER A 333 6.63 26.15 18.41
N GLY A 334 7.06 24.89 18.57
CA GLY A 334 7.89 24.36 19.66
C GLY A 334 7.25 24.28 21.05
N SER A 335 6.38 25.23 21.43
CA SER A 335 5.98 25.46 22.82
C SER A 335 4.81 24.60 23.30
N ALA A 336 3.81 24.33 22.45
CA ALA A 336 2.75 23.35 22.78
C ALA A 336 3.26 21.90 22.68
N GLN A 337 4.24 21.65 21.79
CA GLN A 337 4.92 20.36 21.72
C GLN A 337 5.59 20.04 23.06
N MET A 338 6.43 20.95 23.57
CA MET A 338 7.35 20.68 24.70
C MET A 338 6.69 20.25 26.02
N LEU A 339 5.39 20.50 26.22
CA LEU A 339 4.63 20.09 27.42
C LEU A 339 3.89 18.76 27.28
N MET A 340 3.86 18.13 26.10
CA MET A 340 3.27 16.80 25.88
C MET A 340 4.27 15.71 25.42
N VAL A 341 5.57 16.02 25.27
CA VAL A 341 6.59 15.07 24.76
C VAL A 341 7.10 14.03 25.78
N ASN A 342 6.36 13.74 26.86
CA ASN A 342 6.75 12.68 27.80
C ASN A 342 6.19 11.28 27.44
N ASN A 343 5.73 11.11 26.18
CA ASN A 343 5.60 9.87 25.37
C ASN A 343 4.17 9.60 24.80
N PRO A 344 3.92 9.83 23.49
CA PRO A 344 2.61 9.54 22.90
C PRO A 344 2.54 9.05 21.42
N LEU A 345 3.34 8.15 20.83
CA LEU A 345 4.61 7.51 21.17
C LEU A 345 5.42 7.36 19.86
N CYS A 346 6.43 8.14 19.48
CA CYS A 346 6.88 9.46 19.91
C CYS A 346 7.07 10.29 18.64
N LEU A 347 6.73 11.58 18.71
CA LEU A 347 7.00 12.56 17.66
C LEU A 347 8.50 12.82 17.58
N VAL A 348 9.15 12.54 16.44
CA VAL A 348 10.59 12.80 16.26
C VAL A 348 10.83 14.01 15.35
N ALA A 349 11.40 15.04 15.95
CA ALA A 349 12.15 16.17 15.37
C ALA A 349 11.52 17.01 14.24
N SER A 350 11.39 18.31 14.52
CA SER A 350 11.08 19.37 13.56
C SER A 350 12.12 19.49 12.44
N GLY A 351 11.73 19.14 11.21
CA GLY A 351 12.54 19.34 10.01
C GLY A 351 12.53 20.79 9.52
N SER A 352 13.56 21.56 9.90
CA SER A 352 14.11 22.75 9.21
C SER A 352 13.21 23.42 8.15
N ALA A 353 12.41 24.42 8.56
CA ALA A 353 11.90 25.41 7.63
C ALA A 353 13.07 26.26 7.10
N GLY A 354 13.42 26.09 5.82
CA GLY A 354 14.47 26.84 5.14
C GLY A 354 14.12 28.32 4.95
N GLY A 355 14.20 29.12 6.01
CA GLY A 355 13.97 30.56 6.00
C GLY A 355 15.22 31.33 5.61
N SER A 356 15.43 31.54 4.30
CA SER A 356 16.41 32.53 3.84
C SER A 356 15.94 33.94 4.19
N PHE A 357 16.65 34.61 5.10
CA PHE A 357 16.57 36.05 5.29
C PHE A 357 17.98 36.63 5.32
N GLY A 358 18.40 37.20 4.19
CA GLY A 358 19.64 37.97 4.12
C GLY A 358 19.45 39.39 4.67
N LYS A 359 20.52 39.90 5.28
CA LYS A 359 21.07 41.24 5.02
C LYS A 359 22.59 41.14 5.02
#